data_AF-A0A526QTT8-F1
#
_entry.id   AF-A0A526QTT8-F1
#
_cell.length_a   1.000
_cell.length_b   1.000
_cell.length_c   1.000
_cell.angle_alpha   90.00
_cell.angle_beta   90.00
_cell.angle_gamma   90.00
#
_symmetry.space_group_name_H-M   'P 1'
#
loop_
_entity.id
_entity.type
_entity.pdbx_description
1 polymer ?
#
loop_
_entity_poly.entity_id
_entity_poly.type
_entity_poly.pdbx_seq_one_letter_code
_entity_poly.pdbx_strand_id
1 'polypeptide(L)'
;VNPFTGWQQAFDPLLTPGARNYWKSHDFTELSDGAVEVTTAAIARLPGPECEIFFGHVGGVAGRVEADATAFPQRSSHFVMNVHARWREPAMDKACIDWARGIYEATRPYAVGTAYVNFMPEDETDRIEAAYGGNYRRLLEIKQRYDPQNLFRMNQNLRPKEGLRAA
;
A
#
# COMPACT_ATOMS: atom_id res chain seq x y z
N VAL A 1 -21.60 -11.85 -18.56
CA VAL A 1 -21.08 -10.61 -17.94
C VAL A 1 -21.34 -10.72 -16.45
N ASN A 2 -20.31 -10.75 -15.60
CA ASN A 2 -20.53 -10.73 -14.15
C ASN A 2 -21.07 -9.35 -13.76
N PRO A 3 -22.16 -9.25 -12.96
CA PRO A 3 -22.61 -7.99 -12.40
C PRO A 3 -21.47 -7.33 -11.62
N PHE A 4 -21.41 -6.00 -11.60
CA PHE A 4 -20.37 -5.26 -10.88
C PHE A 4 -20.28 -5.67 -9.40
N THR A 5 -21.42 -5.91 -8.76
CA THR A 5 -21.49 -6.42 -7.38
C THR A 5 -20.91 -7.82 -7.24
N GLY A 6 -21.15 -8.71 -8.21
CA GLY A 6 -20.54 -10.04 -8.25
C GLY A 6 -19.02 -9.98 -8.45
N TRP A 7 -18.53 -9.00 -9.23
CA TRP A 7 -17.08 -8.77 -9.36
C TRP A 7 -16.47 -8.22 -8.07
N GLN A 8 -17.13 -7.27 -7.39
CA GLN A 8 -16.66 -6.75 -6.11
C GLN A 8 -16.51 -7.83 -5.04
N GLN A 9 -17.42 -8.81 -5.00
CA GLN A 9 -17.44 -9.88 -4.00
C GLN A 9 -16.61 -11.11 -4.39
N ALA A 10 -16.00 -11.12 -5.57
CA ALA A 10 -15.33 -12.30 -6.11
C ALA A 10 -14.20 -12.83 -5.20
N PHE A 11 -13.60 -11.95 -4.40
CA PHE A 11 -12.50 -12.29 -3.49
C PHE A 11 -12.93 -12.46 -2.03
N ASP A 12 -14.19 -12.19 -1.67
CA ASP A 12 -14.69 -12.32 -0.29
C ASP A 12 -14.42 -13.72 0.32
N PRO A 13 -14.58 -14.84 -0.42
CA PRO A 13 -14.29 -16.17 0.12
C PRO A 13 -12.81 -16.41 0.44
N LEU A 14 -11.89 -15.64 -0.16
CA LEU A 14 -10.45 -15.76 0.11
C LEU A 14 -10.03 -14.98 1.37
N LEU A 15 -10.84 -14.01 1.80
CA LEU A 15 -10.50 -13.06 2.86
C LEU A 15 -11.48 -13.13 4.03
N THR A 16 -11.82 -14.35 4.46
CA THR A 16 -12.79 -14.56 5.54
C THR A 16 -12.37 -13.92 6.87
N PRO A 17 -13.34 -13.48 7.70
CA PRO A 17 -13.06 -12.95 9.04
C PRO A 17 -12.34 -13.94 9.96
N GLY A 18 -11.67 -13.42 10.98
CA GLY A 18 -10.98 -14.21 12.01
C GLY A 18 -9.51 -14.50 11.73
N ALA A 19 -9.03 -14.22 10.52
CA ALA A 19 -7.60 -14.25 10.22
C ALA A 19 -6.91 -12.92 10.58
N ARG A 20 -5.61 -13.02 10.80
CA ARG A 20 -4.68 -11.96 11.13
C ARG A 20 -3.92 -11.62 9.84
N ASN A 21 -3.69 -10.34 9.57
CA ASN A 21 -3.07 -9.90 8.32
C ASN A 21 -2.02 -8.81 8.60
N TYR A 22 -0.94 -8.82 7.84
CA TYR A 22 0.08 -7.78 7.81
C TYR A 22 0.59 -7.63 6.38
N TRP A 23 0.91 -6.40 6.00
CA TRP A 23 1.25 -6.04 4.63
C TRP A 23 2.52 -5.21 4.61
N LYS A 24 3.33 -5.41 3.58
CA LYS A 24 4.34 -4.44 3.14
C LYS A 24 4.25 -4.29 1.64
N SER A 25 4.54 -3.10 1.13
CA SER A 25 4.50 -2.84 -0.31
C SER A 25 5.67 -1.98 -0.76
N HIS A 26 6.06 -2.21 -2.02
CA HIS A 26 6.97 -1.35 -2.77
C HIS A 26 6.42 -1.22 -4.19
N ASP A 27 6.70 -0.08 -4.78
CA ASP A 27 6.48 0.15 -6.20
C ASP A 27 7.81 0.03 -6.95
N PHE A 28 7.74 -0.37 -8.22
CA PHE A 28 8.88 -0.57 -9.10
C PHE A 28 8.60 -0.03 -10.51
N THR A 29 9.60 0.55 -11.15
CA THR A 29 9.58 0.86 -12.60
C THR A 29 9.90 -0.37 -13.45
N GLU A 30 10.64 -1.33 -12.88
CA GLU A 30 11.01 -2.60 -13.49
C GLU A 30 11.18 -3.68 -12.40
N LEU A 31 11.02 -4.95 -12.77
CA LEU A 31 11.38 -6.06 -11.89
C LEU A 31 12.79 -6.51 -12.23
N SER A 32 13.78 -6.00 -11.50
CA SER A 32 15.18 -6.37 -11.68
C SER A 32 15.44 -7.82 -11.26
N ASP A 33 16.51 -8.42 -11.79
CA ASP A 33 16.92 -9.77 -11.40
C ASP A 33 17.12 -9.90 -9.88
N GLY A 34 17.65 -8.85 -9.22
CA GLY A 34 17.81 -8.81 -7.77
C GLY A 34 16.48 -8.85 -7.01
N ALA A 35 15.46 -8.11 -7.47
CA ALA A 35 14.13 -8.16 -6.88
C ALA A 35 13.47 -9.55 -7.07
N VAL A 36 13.66 -10.16 -8.24
CA VAL A 36 13.17 -11.52 -8.55
C VAL A 36 13.87 -12.56 -7.69
N GLU A 37 15.17 -12.47 -7.50
CA GLU A 37 15.94 -13.39 -6.66
C GLU A 37 15.49 -13.32 -5.20
N VAL A 38 15.38 -12.11 -4.63
CA VAL A 38 14.90 -11.89 -3.26
C VAL A 38 13.51 -12.50 -3.05
N THR A 39 12.58 -12.22 -3.96
CA THR A 39 11.19 -12.70 -3.82
C THR A 39 11.06 -14.21 -4.03
N THR A 40 11.79 -14.79 -4.98
CA THR A 40 11.80 -16.25 -5.19
C THR A 40 12.38 -16.98 -3.98
N ALA A 41 13.45 -16.46 -3.38
CA ALA A 41 14.03 -17.01 -2.15
C ALA A 41 13.06 -16.90 -0.96
N ALA A 42 12.26 -15.83 -0.90
CA ALA A 42 11.29 -15.60 0.16
C ALA A 42 10.07 -16.54 0.06
N ILE A 43 9.60 -16.84 -1.16
CA ILE A 43 8.49 -17.78 -1.40
C ILE A 43 8.86 -19.20 -0.98
N ALA A 44 10.12 -19.59 -1.09
CA ALA A 44 10.60 -20.89 -0.57
C ALA A 44 10.54 -21.00 0.97
N ARG A 45 10.26 -19.90 1.68
CA ARG A 45 10.27 -19.79 3.15
C ARG A 45 8.98 -19.18 3.70
N LEU A 46 7.85 -19.38 3.02
CA LEU A 46 6.56 -18.89 3.48
C LEU A 46 6.27 -19.34 4.92
N PRO A 47 5.86 -18.43 5.83
CA PRO A 47 5.52 -18.80 7.21
C PRO A 47 4.32 -19.75 7.31
N GLY A 48 3.41 -19.68 6.34
CA GLY A 48 2.21 -20.49 6.30
C GLY A 48 1.52 -20.44 4.93
N PRO A 49 0.52 -21.30 4.70
CA PRO A 49 -0.12 -21.47 3.39
C PRO A 49 -1.01 -20.30 2.96
N GLU A 50 -1.37 -19.41 3.88
CA GLU A 50 -2.16 -18.20 3.59
C GLU A 50 -1.27 -16.97 3.31
N CYS A 51 0.06 -17.10 3.33
CA CYS A 51 0.98 -16.02 2.98
C CYS A 51 1.29 -16.02 1.48
N GLU A 52 1.38 -14.84 0.87
CA GLU A 52 1.68 -14.67 -0.54
C GLU A 52 2.48 -13.39 -0.83
N ILE A 53 3.10 -13.35 -2.02
CA ILE A 53 3.67 -12.14 -2.61
C ILE A 53 3.01 -11.98 -3.97
N PHE A 54 2.30 -10.86 -4.19
CA PHE A 54 1.74 -10.56 -5.50
C PHE A 54 2.40 -9.35 -6.13
N PHE A 55 2.53 -9.40 -7.47
CA PHE A 55 2.98 -8.29 -8.29
C PHE A 55 1.87 -7.87 -9.26
N GLY A 56 1.31 -6.69 -9.04
CA GLY A 56 0.36 -6.09 -9.97
C GLY A 56 1.08 -5.24 -11.00
N HIS A 57 0.88 -5.51 -12.30
CA HIS A 57 1.31 -4.61 -13.36
C HIS A 57 0.24 -3.52 -13.55
N VAL A 58 0.54 -2.29 -13.11
CA VAL A 58 -0.43 -1.18 -12.97
C VAL A 58 -0.17 0.00 -13.91
N GLY A 59 0.79 -0.13 -14.84
CA GLY A 59 1.14 0.91 -15.81
C GLY A 59 0.10 1.10 -16.93
N GLY A 60 0.58 1.34 -18.15
CA GLY A 60 -0.29 1.47 -19.33
C GLY A 60 -1.10 2.77 -19.34
N VAL A 61 -2.44 2.68 -19.42
CA VAL A 61 -3.32 3.86 -19.51
C VAL A 61 -3.17 4.76 -18.30
N ALA A 62 -3.04 4.17 -17.11
CA ALA A 62 -2.94 4.91 -15.86
C ALA A 62 -1.69 5.80 -15.82
N GLY A 63 -0.60 5.42 -16.49
CA GLY A 63 0.65 6.18 -16.56
C GLY A 63 0.67 7.30 -17.61
N ARG A 64 -0.36 7.41 -18.46
CA ARG A 64 -0.51 8.52 -19.42
C ARG A 64 -1.22 9.75 -18.83
N VAL A 65 -1.65 9.66 -17.58
CA VAL A 65 -2.32 10.74 -16.84
C VAL A 65 -1.26 11.51 -16.07
N GLU A 66 -1.29 12.85 -16.17
CA GLU A 66 -0.37 13.72 -15.42
C GLU A 66 -0.47 13.46 -13.90
N ALA A 67 0.67 13.56 -13.21
CA ALA A 67 0.78 13.22 -11.79
C ALA A 67 -0.08 14.12 -10.88
N ASP A 68 -0.40 15.34 -11.31
CA ASP A 68 -1.21 16.32 -10.57
C ASP A 68 -2.69 16.38 -11.01
N ALA A 69 -3.07 15.60 -12.03
CA ALA A 69 -4.44 15.56 -12.54
C ALA A 69 -5.42 14.89 -11.57
N THR A 70 -4.93 14.05 -10.65
CA THR A 70 -5.73 13.44 -9.58
C THR A 70 -4.98 13.43 -8.25
N ALA A 71 -5.62 12.95 -7.18
CA ALA A 71 -4.96 12.78 -5.88
C ALA A 71 -3.86 11.71 -5.85
N PHE A 72 -3.75 10.86 -6.89
CA PHE A 72 -2.78 9.76 -6.97
C PHE A 72 -1.59 10.16 -7.87
N PRO A 73 -0.40 10.46 -7.28
CA PRO A 73 0.74 10.96 -8.02
C PRO A 73 1.64 9.86 -8.63
N GLN A 74 1.56 8.61 -8.18
CA GLN A 74 2.45 7.51 -8.63
C GLN A 74 2.08 6.98 -10.02
N ARG A 75 2.27 7.82 -11.05
CA ARG A 75 1.92 7.50 -12.44
C ARG A 75 3.03 6.77 -13.20
N SER A 76 4.27 6.87 -12.73
CA SER A 76 5.46 6.30 -13.36
C SER A 76 5.79 4.88 -12.91
N SER A 77 5.17 4.36 -11.85
CA SER A 77 5.37 2.98 -11.39
C SER A 77 4.70 1.98 -12.34
N HIS A 78 5.39 0.90 -12.67
CA HIS A 78 4.87 -0.16 -13.54
C HIS A 78 4.37 -1.35 -12.73
N PHE A 79 5.07 -1.69 -11.65
CA PHE A 79 4.73 -2.82 -10.80
C PHE A 79 4.50 -2.39 -9.37
N VAL A 80 3.52 -3.00 -8.72
CA VAL A 80 3.26 -2.89 -7.28
C VAL A 80 3.47 -4.27 -6.68
N MET A 81 4.45 -4.40 -5.80
CA MET A 81 4.60 -5.57 -4.95
C MET A 81 3.76 -5.38 -3.69
N ASN A 82 3.02 -6.41 -3.32
CA ASN A 82 2.42 -6.51 -2.01
C ASN A 82 2.83 -7.86 -1.39
N VAL A 83 3.47 -7.78 -0.24
CA VAL A 83 3.79 -8.91 0.60
C VAL A 83 2.63 -9.06 1.57
N HIS A 84 1.76 -10.02 1.30
CA HIS A 84 0.57 -10.30 2.11
C HIS A 84 0.87 -11.46 3.04
N ALA A 85 1.15 -11.14 4.31
CA ALA A 85 1.24 -12.14 5.35
C ALA A 85 -0.15 -12.31 5.99
N ARG A 86 -0.70 -13.52 5.92
CA ARG A 86 -1.97 -13.88 6.56
C ARG A 86 -1.83 -15.21 7.31
N TRP A 87 -2.41 -15.25 8.50
CA TRP A 87 -2.34 -16.40 9.40
C TRP A 87 -3.50 -16.40 10.41
N ARG A 88 -3.66 -17.48 11.19
CA ARG A 88 -4.77 -17.62 12.15
C ARG A 88 -4.30 -17.64 13.60
N GLU A 89 -3.23 -18.36 13.88
CA GLU A 89 -2.74 -18.58 15.23
C GLU A 89 -1.95 -17.36 15.73
N PRO A 90 -2.30 -16.75 16.87
CA PRO A 90 -1.55 -15.60 17.40
C PRO A 90 -0.06 -15.89 17.66
N ALA A 91 0.31 -17.15 17.88
CA ALA A 91 1.70 -17.58 18.04
C ALA A 91 2.56 -17.33 16.77
N MET A 92 1.92 -17.18 15.61
CA MET A 92 2.58 -16.94 14.32
C MET A 92 2.81 -15.45 14.02
N ASP A 93 2.32 -14.53 14.86
CA ASP A 93 2.41 -13.08 14.65
C ASP A 93 3.83 -12.64 14.32
N LYS A 94 4.79 -13.03 15.16
CA LYS A 94 6.19 -12.63 15.00
C LYS A 94 6.76 -13.16 13.68
N ALA A 95 6.56 -14.44 13.38
CA ALA A 95 7.11 -15.07 12.19
C ALA A 95 6.57 -14.43 10.90
N CYS A 96 5.26 -14.16 10.85
CA CYS A 96 4.60 -13.58 9.69
C CYS A 96 4.99 -12.11 9.46
N ILE A 97 5.03 -11.31 10.54
CA ILE A 97 5.42 -9.90 10.49
C ILE A 97 6.90 -9.76 10.10
N ASP A 98 7.79 -10.56 10.69
CA ASP A 98 9.22 -10.51 10.39
C ASP A 98 9.51 -10.95 8.95
N TRP A 99 8.82 -11.96 8.44
CA TRP A 99 8.92 -12.37 7.05
C TRP A 99 8.57 -11.22 6.10
N ALA A 100 7.43 -10.55 6.32
CA ALA A 100 7.01 -9.43 5.49
C ALA A 100 7.98 -8.24 5.55
N ARG A 101 8.44 -7.88 6.75
CA ARG A 101 9.44 -6.81 6.96
C ARG A 101 10.78 -7.15 6.33
N GLY A 102 11.23 -8.39 6.44
CA GLY A 102 12.48 -8.86 5.85
C GLY A 102 12.49 -8.71 4.33
N ILE A 103 11.39 -9.10 3.67
CA ILE A 103 11.25 -8.92 2.21
C ILE A 103 11.22 -7.43 1.85
N TYR A 104 10.47 -6.63 2.60
CA TYR A 104 10.40 -5.18 2.38
C TYR A 104 11.79 -4.53 2.44
N GLU A 105 12.60 -4.84 3.45
CA GLU A 105 13.96 -4.30 3.56
C GLU A 105 14.88 -4.84 2.46
N ALA A 106 14.78 -6.13 2.12
CA ALA A 106 15.63 -6.75 1.10
C ALA A 106 15.32 -6.26 -0.32
N THR A 107 14.06 -5.91 -0.60
CA THR A 107 13.63 -5.39 -1.91
C THR A 107 13.73 -3.87 -2.03
N ARG A 108 13.90 -3.16 -0.92
CA ARG A 108 14.01 -1.68 -0.87
C ARG A 108 15.04 -1.08 -1.86
N PRO A 109 16.24 -1.66 -2.07
CA PRO A 109 17.23 -1.10 -3.01
C PRO A 109 16.75 -1.07 -4.48
N TYR A 110 15.75 -1.87 -4.82
CA TYR A 110 15.20 -1.96 -6.17
C TYR A 110 13.90 -1.15 -6.35
N ALA A 111 13.35 -0.63 -5.24
CA ALA A 111 12.08 0.07 -5.24
C ALA A 111 12.24 1.56 -5.58
N VAL A 112 11.18 2.18 -6.11
CA VAL A 112 11.17 3.62 -6.41
C VAL A 112 10.85 4.50 -5.19
N GLY A 113 10.63 3.89 -4.02
CA GLY A 113 10.40 4.58 -2.75
C GLY A 113 9.01 5.21 -2.59
N THR A 114 8.11 5.01 -3.57
CA THR A 114 6.70 5.42 -3.45
C THR A 114 5.88 4.38 -2.69
N ALA A 115 4.66 4.77 -2.27
CA ALA A 115 3.74 3.88 -1.58
C ALA A 115 2.31 4.15 -2.02
N TYR A 116 1.55 3.08 -2.24
CA TYR A 116 0.12 3.18 -2.43
C TYR A 116 -0.59 3.20 -1.07
N VAL A 117 -1.32 4.27 -0.77
CA VAL A 117 -1.97 4.49 0.53
C VAL A 117 -2.88 3.34 0.99
N ASN A 118 -3.47 2.58 0.06
CA ASN A 118 -4.33 1.43 0.40
C ASN A 118 -3.55 0.19 0.84
N PHE A 119 -2.21 0.17 0.69
CA PHE A 119 -1.32 -0.90 1.15
C PHE A 119 -0.38 -0.46 2.28
N MET A 120 -0.68 0.66 2.93
CA MET A 120 0.09 1.15 4.07
C MET A 120 -0.46 0.57 5.38
N PRO A 121 0.33 -0.22 6.13
CA PRO A 121 -0.03 -0.67 7.47
C PRO A 121 0.00 0.49 8.48
N GLU A 122 -0.55 0.24 9.68
CA GLU A 122 -0.62 1.24 10.78
C GLU A 122 0.76 1.75 11.21
N ASP A 123 1.82 0.95 11.04
CA ASP A 123 3.19 1.31 11.40
C ASP A 123 3.91 2.20 10.35
N GLU A 124 3.22 2.69 9.31
CA GLU A 124 3.78 3.53 8.24
C GLU A 124 3.17 4.94 8.13
N THR A 125 2.50 5.44 9.18
CA THR A 125 1.81 6.76 9.14
C THR A 125 2.73 7.95 8.81
N ASP A 126 4.04 7.84 9.02
CA ASP A 126 5.02 8.88 8.68
C ASP A 126 5.26 9.02 7.17
N ARG A 127 4.79 8.07 6.34
CA ARG A 127 4.98 8.07 4.89
C ARG A 127 3.83 8.76 4.12
N ILE A 128 2.81 9.27 4.79
CA ILE A 128 1.62 9.84 4.13
C ILE A 128 1.98 11.00 3.20
N GLU A 129 2.86 11.92 3.63
CA GLU A 129 3.30 13.04 2.79
C GLU A 129 4.07 12.54 1.57
N ALA A 130 4.96 11.57 1.73
CA ALA A 130 5.68 10.95 0.63
C ALA A 130 4.74 10.20 -0.34
N ALA A 131 3.68 9.57 0.16
CA ALA A 131 2.68 8.87 -0.62
C ALA A 131 1.82 9.82 -1.48
N TYR A 132 1.59 11.06 -1.04
CA TYR A 132 0.90 12.06 -1.85
C TYR A 132 1.84 13.00 -2.62
N GLY A 133 3.14 12.98 -2.33
CA GLY A 133 4.16 13.74 -3.05
C GLY A 133 3.77 15.22 -3.24
N GLY A 134 3.94 15.73 -4.46
CA GLY A 134 3.58 17.11 -4.81
C GLY A 134 2.10 17.46 -4.60
N ASN A 135 1.21 16.47 -4.51
CA ASN A 135 -0.22 16.69 -4.33
C ASN A 135 -0.61 16.87 -2.85
N TYR A 136 0.27 16.55 -1.90
CA TYR A 136 -0.04 16.58 -0.46
C TYR A 136 -0.56 17.96 -0.01
N ARG A 137 0.10 19.05 -0.44
CA ARG A 137 -0.28 20.42 -0.06
C ARG A 137 -1.71 20.77 -0.50
N ARG A 138 -2.05 20.47 -1.76
CA ARG A 138 -3.39 20.73 -2.31
C ARG A 138 -4.45 19.91 -1.57
N LEU A 139 -4.16 18.66 -1.23
CA LEU A 139 -5.07 17.82 -0.46
C LEU A 139 -5.26 18.35 0.97
N LEU A 140 -4.21 18.90 1.59
CA LEU A 140 -4.30 19.53 2.90
C LEU A 140 -5.19 20.77 2.88
N GLU A 141 -5.06 21.63 1.86
CA GLU A 141 -5.94 22.79 1.65
C GLU A 141 -7.41 22.38 1.49
N ILE A 142 -7.66 21.31 0.72
CA ILE A 142 -9.01 20.73 0.58
C ILE A 142 -9.52 20.21 1.92
N LYS A 143 -8.70 19.45 2.67
CA LYS A 143 -9.05 18.94 4.00
C LYS A 143 -9.40 20.09 4.95
N GLN A 144 -8.64 21.18 4.95
CA GLN A 144 -8.94 22.37 5.76
C GLN A 144 -10.26 23.03 5.38
N ARG A 145 -10.60 23.08 4.08
CA ARG A 145 -11.85 23.68 3.61
C ARG A 145 -13.08 22.85 3.99
N TYR A 146 -13.00 21.53 3.87
CA TYR A 146 -14.16 20.65 3.98
C TYR A 146 -14.24 19.85 5.28
N ASP A 147 -13.12 19.64 5.97
CA ASP A 147 -13.04 18.94 7.26
C ASP A 147 -12.01 19.62 8.20
N PRO A 148 -12.19 20.91 8.54
CA PRO A 148 -11.26 21.66 9.37
C PRO A 148 -11.09 21.10 10.79
N GLN A 149 -12.10 20.38 11.28
CA GLN A 149 -12.09 19.75 12.60
C GLN A 149 -11.48 18.33 12.58
N ASN A 150 -11.07 17.85 11.40
CA ASN A 150 -10.52 16.52 11.21
C ASN A 150 -11.46 15.43 11.76
N LEU A 151 -12.76 15.55 11.49
CA LEU A 151 -13.79 14.59 11.88
C LEU A 151 -13.50 13.23 11.24
N PHE A 152 -13.16 13.22 9.95
CA PHE A 152 -12.86 12.00 9.19
C PHE A 152 -11.38 11.65 9.27
N ARG A 153 -10.97 11.04 10.38
CA ARG A 153 -9.55 10.78 10.71
C ARG A 153 -9.14 9.31 10.79
N MET A 154 -10.08 8.38 10.58
CA MET A 154 -9.81 6.93 10.55
C MET A 154 -9.45 6.48 9.13
N ASN A 155 -8.30 6.97 8.64
CA ASN A 155 -7.77 6.74 7.30
C ASN A 155 -6.26 7.10 7.28
N GLN A 156 -5.61 7.02 6.12
CA GLN A 156 -4.28 7.59 5.89
C GLN A 156 -4.38 9.13 5.93
N ASN A 157 -4.42 9.65 7.16
CA ASN A 157 -4.98 10.96 7.44
C ASN A 157 -4.02 12.11 7.14
N LEU A 158 -4.54 13.11 6.43
CA LEU A 158 -3.91 14.41 6.24
C LEU A 158 -4.16 15.23 7.50
N ARG A 159 -3.14 15.47 8.30
CA ARG A 159 -3.28 16.22 9.57
C ARG A 159 -3.24 17.73 9.30
N PRO A 160 -4.35 18.48 9.48
CA PRO A 160 -4.32 19.93 9.40
C PRO A 160 -3.35 20.47 10.45
N LYS A 161 -2.41 21.34 10.06
CA LYS A 161 -1.54 22.02 11.03
C LYS A 161 -2.41 22.95 11.89
N GLU A 162 -2.33 22.82 13.21
CA GLU A 162 -2.90 23.78 14.16
C GLU A 162 -2.28 25.16 13.90
N GLY A 163 -3.03 26.06 13.24
CA GLY A 163 -2.52 27.38 12.88
C GLY A 163 -3.26 28.08 11.75
N LEU A 164 -4.01 27.34 10.92
CA LEU A 164 -4.93 27.91 9.94
C LEU A 164 -6.37 27.84 10.46
N ARG A 165 -6.60 28.41 11.65
CA ARG A 165 -7.96 28.86 11.98
C ARG A 165 -8.21 30.10 11.15
N ALA A 166 -9.02 29.98 10.11
CA ALA A 166 -9.58 31.15 9.45
C ALA A 166 -10.26 32.00 10.52
N ALA A 167 -9.78 33.24 10.67
CA ALA A 167 -10.47 34.29 11.41
C ALA A 167 -11.80 34.62 10.72
#